data_AF-A0A1V5K4Y3-F1
#
_entry.id   AF-A0A1V5K4Y3-F1
#
_cell.length_a   1.000
_cell.length_b   1.000
_cell.length_c   1.000
_cell.angle_alpha   90.00
_cell.angle_beta   90.00
_cell.angle_gamma   90.00
#
_symmetry.space_group_name_H-M   'P 1'
#
loop_
_entity.id
_entity.type
_entity.pdbx_description
1 polymer ?
#
loop_
_entity_poly.entity_id
_entity_poly.type
_entity_poly.pdbx_seq_one_letter_code
_entity_poly.pdbx_strand_id
1 'polypeptide(L)'
;MEKRRLEANVYAGVQGRPFTLWRFSDTPDRRRPGPSLLWWSVFKGDMSMVGCALPAAPTPSMQPPLLKPGWTGLERLQQDNGLTGSDRERLQLYYMKNYSVWLDLEIIFQTVLHTLKR
;
A
#
# COMPACT_ATOMS: atom_id res chain seq x y z
N MET A 1 -14.96 29.70 6.37
CA MET A 1 -15.37 28.28 6.42
C MET A 1 -14.75 27.58 5.23
N GLU A 2 -13.55 27.04 5.39
CA GLU A 2 -12.79 26.40 4.32
C GLU A 2 -13.49 25.09 3.93
N LYS A 3 -13.96 25.00 2.68
CA LYS A 3 -14.72 23.82 2.20
C LYS A 3 -13.76 22.65 2.09
N ARG A 4 -13.90 21.68 2.99
CA ARG A 4 -13.17 20.43 2.89
C ARG A 4 -13.44 19.77 1.55
N ARG A 5 -12.39 19.51 0.75
CA ARG A 5 -12.53 18.85 -0.56
C ARG A 5 -12.11 17.39 -0.45
N LEU A 6 -13.04 16.50 -0.79
CA LEU A 6 -12.77 15.08 -0.98
C LEU A 6 -12.14 14.88 -2.36
N GLU A 7 -10.89 14.44 -2.38
CA GLU A 7 -10.18 14.04 -3.60
C GLU A 7 -10.18 12.52 -3.72
N ALA A 8 -10.71 12.03 -4.84
CA ALA A 8 -10.64 10.64 -5.24
C ALA A 8 -9.33 10.40 -5.98
N ASN A 9 -8.36 9.75 -5.33
CA ASN A 9 -7.10 9.37 -5.96
C ASN A 9 -7.21 7.92 -6.45
N VAL A 10 -6.84 7.68 -7.71
CA VAL A 10 -6.90 6.36 -8.33
C VAL A 10 -5.56 5.66 -8.16
N TYR A 11 -5.60 4.47 -7.59
CA TYR A 11 -4.44 3.63 -7.33
C TYR A 11 -4.54 2.35 -8.15
N ALA A 12 -3.39 1.79 -8.55
CA ALA A 12 -3.37 0.48 -9.20
C ALA A 12 -3.72 -0.62 -8.18
N GLY A 13 -4.70 -1.46 -8.48
CA GLY A 13 -5.02 -2.64 -7.68
C GLY A 13 -4.53 -3.93 -8.35
N VAL A 14 -4.97 -5.06 -7.82
CA VAL A 14 -4.54 -6.39 -8.29
C VAL A 14 -5.06 -6.66 -9.69
N GLN A 15 -4.25 -7.32 -10.52
CA GLN A 15 -4.58 -7.66 -11.91
C GLN A 15 -4.99 -6.43 -12.75
N GLY A 16 -4.44 -5.26 -12.44
CA GLY A 16 -4.71 -4.03 -13.17
C GLY A 16 -6.11 -3.43 -12.93
N ARG A 17 -6.86 -3.92 -11.93
CA ARG A 17 -8.12 -3.29 -11.52
C ARG A 17 -7.80 -2.04 -10.69
N PRO A 18 -8.05 -0.82 -11.19
CA PRO A 18 -7.82 0.37 -10.38
C PRO A 18 -8.82 0.44 -9.23
N PHE A 19 -8.39 0.93 -8.07
CA PHE A 19 -9.28 1.23 -6.96
C PHE A 19 -9.13 2.68 -6.53
N THR A 20 -10.20 3.22 -5.95
CA THR A 20 -10.25 4.62 -5.53
C THR A 20 -10.00 4.71 -4.04
N LEU A 21 -8.98 5.48 -3.66
CA LEU A 21 -8.75 5.86 -2.29
C LEU A 21 -9.18 7.31 -2.11
N TRP A 22 -10.12 7.50 -1.19
CA TRP A 22 -10.63 8.82 -0.84
C TRP A 22 -9.67 9.50 0.12
N ARG A 23 -9.28 10.73 -0.20
CA ARG A 23 -8.39 11.55 0.61
C ARG A 23 -9.02 12.91 0.85
N PHE A 24 -8.90 13.42 2.06
CA PHE A 24 -9.25 14.80 2.37
C PHE A 24 -8.07 15.70 1.98
N SER A 25 -8.31 16.60 1.03
CA SER A 25 -7.36 17.62 0.59
C SER A 25 -7.80 18.93 1.23
N ASP A 26 -7.40 19.11 2.49
CA ASP A 26 -7.72 20.30 3.29
C ASP A 26 -6.55 21.29 3.37
N THR A 27 -5.40 20.97 2.77
CA THR A 27 -4.19 21.79 2.88
C THR A 27 -3.67 22.21 1.51
N PRO A 28 -3.41 23.52 1.28
CA PRO A 28 -2.70 23.98 0.08
C PRO A 28 -1.25 23.47 0.01
N ASP A 29 -0.73 22.91 1.11
CA ASP A 29 0.58 22.26 1.16
C ASP A 29 0.53 20.81 0.65
N ARG A 30 1.09 20.59 -0.55
CA ARG A 30 1.24 19.28 -1.18
C ARG A 30 2.24 18.35 -0.45
N ARG A 31 3.04 18.86 0.49
CA ARG A 31 4.01 18.05 1.26
C ARG A 31 3.38 17.26 2.40
N ARG A 32 2.22 17.67 2.92
CA ARG A 32 1.50 16.96 3.98
C ARG A 32 0.15 16.48 3.44
N PRO A 33 0.08 15.23 2.94
CA PRO A 33 -1.21 14.69 2.52
C PRO A 33 -2.15 14.65 3.73
N GLY A 34 -3.36 15.17 3.55
CA GLY A 34 -4.40 15.13 4.56
C GLY A 34 -4.89 13.69 4.85
N PRO A 35 -5.74 13.51 5.87
CA PRO A 35 -6.23 12.20 6.26
C PRO A 35 -6.92 11.48 5.09
N SER A 36 -6.77 10.17 5.01
CA SER A 36 -7.36 9.34 3.96
C SER A 36 -8.27 8.26 4.54
N LEU A 37 -9.31 7.90 3.80
CA LEU A 37 -10.28 6.87 4.17
C LEU A 37 -9.76 5.47 3.79
N LEU A 38 -8.55 5.13 4.23
CA LEU A 38 -7.94 3.82 3.99
C LEU A 38 -8.81 2.68 4.53
N TRP A 39 -9.42 2.90 5.70
CA TRP A 39 -10.34 1.95 6.33
C TRP A 39 -11.53 1.57 5.44
N TRP A 40 -12.08 2.53 4.71
CA TRP A 40 -13.20 2.28 3.81
C TRP A 40 -12.82 1.35 2.65
N SER A 41 -11.61 1.52 2.11
CA SER A 41 -11.06 0.64 1.06
C SER A 41 -10.77 -0.77 1.58
N VAL A 42 -10.39 -0.92 2.86
CA VAL A 42 -10.23 -2.23 3.49
C VAL A 42 -11.60 -2.92 3.65
N PHE A 43 -12.63 -2.20 4.12
CA PHE A 43 -13.98 -2.75 4.26
C PHE A 43 -14.61 -3.16 2.91
N LYS A 44 -14.33 -2.43 1.83
CA LYS A 44 -14.75 -2.82 0.48
C LYS A 44 -14.02 -4.05 -0.07
N GLY A 45 -12.89 -4.44 0.54
CA GLY A 45 -12.05 -5.55 0.08
C GLY A 45 -11.06 -5.19 -1.03
N ASP A 46 -10.90 -3.89 -1.33
CA ASP A 46 -9.93 -3.37 -2.30
C ASP A 46 -8.50 -3.42 -1.74
N MET A 47 -8.35 -3.30 -0.41
CA MET A 47 -7.07 -3.35 0.31
C MET A 47 -7.04 -4.44 1.39
N SER A 48 -5.83 -4.91 1.72
CA SER A 48 -5.55 -5.86 2.80
C SER A 48 -4.80 -5.19 3.95
N MET A 49 -4.72 -5.85 5.12
CA MET A 49 -3.83 -5.42 6.20
C MET A 49 -2.36 -5.71 5.85
N VAL A 50 -2.08 -6.94 5.40
CA VAL A 50 -0.76 -7.38 4.91
C VAL A 50 -0.86 -7.60 3.39
N GLY A 51 0.07 -7.01 2.63
CA GLY A 51 0.04 -7.07 1.17
C GLY A 51 1.19 -6.34 0.48
N CYS A 52 1.02 -6.08 -0.82
CA CYS A 52 1.96 -5.30 -1.64
C CYS A 52 2.00 -3.84 -1.17
N ALA A 53 3.12 -3.13 -1.36
CA ALA A 53 3.14 -1.70 -1.12
C ALA A 53 2.10 -0.99 -2.01
N LEU A 54 1.46 0.06 -1.48
CA LEU A 54 0.54 0.92 -2.22
C LEU A 54 1.22 1.43 -3.50
N PRO A 55 0.83 0.93 -4.69
CA PRO A 55 1.46 1.34 -5.94
C PRO A 55 1.06 2.78 -6.26
N ALA A 56 1.89 3.50 -7.02
CA ALA A 56 1.54 4.84 -7.47
C ALA A 56 0.34 4.81 -8.45
N ALA A 57 -0.11 5.98 -8.91
CA ALA A 57 -1.12 6.06 -9.95
C ALA A 57 -0.76 5.12 -11.13
N PRO A 58 -1.74 4.42 -11.73
CA PRO A 58 -1.48 3.46 -12.79
C PRO A 58 -0.79 4.16 -13.97
N THR A 59 0.49 3.87 -14.17
CA THR A 59 1.25 4.31 -15.35
C THR A 59 1.39 3.14 -16.32
N PRO A 60 1.40 3.39 -17.65
CA PRO A 60 1.49 2.33 -18.66
C PRO A 60 2.81 1.54 -18.59
N SER A 61 3.84 2.07 -17.93
CA SER A 61 5.12 1.40 -17.70
C SER A 61 5.21 0.62 -16.39
N MET A 62 4.20 0.73 -15.50
CA MET A 62 4.22 0.06 -14.20
C MET A 62 3.62 -1.34 -14.32
N GLN A 63 4.37 -2.34 -13.86
CA GLN A 63 3.86 -3.70 -13.77
C GLN A 63 2.74 -3.74 -12.72
N PRO A 64 1.60 -4.39 -13.04
CA PRO A 64 0.50 -4.53 -12.08
C PRO A 64 0.95 -5.41 -10.91
N PRO A 65 0.61 -5.07 -9.66
CA PRO A 65 0.95 -5.89 -8.51
C PRO A 65 0.20 -7.23 -8.56
N LEU A 66 0.89 -8.30 -8.19
CA LEU A 66 0.36 -9.66 -8.08
C LEU A 66 -0.46 -9.84 -6.80
N LEU A 67 -0.10 -9.10 -5.74
CA LEU A 67 -0.76 -9.13 -4.43
C LEU A 67 -1.65 -7.91 -4.21
N LYS A 68 -2.66 -8.08 -3.34
CA LYS A 68 -3.51 -6.97 -2.88
C LYS A 68 -2.65 -5.89 -2.20
N PRO A 69 -2.91 -4.61 -2.48
CA PRO A 69 -2.24 -3.52 -1.78
C PRO A 69 -2.58 -3.63 -0.29
N GLY A 70 -1.53 -3.62 0.53
CA GLY A 70 -1.58 -3.78 1.97
C GLY A 70 -1.27 -2.48 2.70
N TRP A 71 -1.69 -2.40 3.96
CA TRP A 71 -1.20 -1.38 4.88
C TRP A 71 0.25 -1.65 5.29
N THR A 72 0.58 -2.92 5.50
CA THR A 72 1.93 -3.44 5.75
C THR A 72 2.30 -4.50 4.71
N GLY A 73 3.58 -4.87 4.65
CA GLY A 73 4.06 -5.84 3.66
C GLY A 73 5.58 -5.98 3.65
N LEU A 74 6.06 -7.09 3.08
CA LEU A 74 7.49 -7.34 2.88
C LEU A 74 8.16 -6.23 2.07
N GLU A 75 7.47 -5.70 1.06
CA GLU A 75 7.99 -4.58 0.27
C GLU A 75 8.20 -3.33 1.11
N ARG A 76 7.31 -3.05 2.06
CA ARG A 76 7.42 -1.86 2.93
C ARG A 76 8.55 -2.01 3.94
N LEU A 77 8.80 -3.23 4.43
CA LEU A 77 9.92 -3.55 5.31
C LEU A 77 11.27 -3.45 4.59
N GLN A 78 11.33 -3.88 3.32
CA GLN A 78 12.55 -3.85 2.54
C GLN A 78 12.72 -2.57 1.71
N GLN A 79 11.76 -1.64 1.75
CA GLN A 79 11.80 -0.40 0.96
C GLN A 79 13.07 0.41 1.21
N ASP A 80 13.57 0.41 2.45
CA ASP A 80 14.77 1.14 2.84
C ASP A 80 16.07 0.55 2.22
N ASN A 81 16.01 -0.68 1.67
CA ASN A 81 17.12 -1.32 0.98
C ASN A 81 17.21 -0.97 -0.52
N GLY A 82 16.34 -0.10 -1.04
CA GLY A 82 16.40 0.34 -2.43
C GLY A 82 15.83 -0.67 -3.44
N LEU A 83 14.67 -1.26 -3.13
CA LEU A 83 14.01 -2.27 -3.97
C LEU A 83 13.76 -1.81 -5.41
N THR A 84 14.19 -2.62 -6.38
CA THR A 84 13.81 -2.49 -7.79
C THR A 84 12.45 -3.14 -8.09
N GLY A 85 11.89 -2.89 -9.28
CA GLY A 85 10.63 -3.52 -9.69
C GLY A 85 10.68 -5.06 -9.67
N SER A 86 11.80 -5.63 -10.11
CA SER A 86 12.03 -7.09 -10.11
C SER A 86 12.15 -7.66 -8.70
N ASP A 87 12.74 -6.93 -7.75
CA ASP A 87 12.81 -7.36 -6.35
C ASP A 87 11.42 -7.40 -5.72
N ARG A 88 10.57 -6.42 -6.02
CA ARG A 88 9.17 -6.41 -5.56
C ARG A 88 8.42 -7.62 -6.07
N GLU A 89 8.51 -7.91 -7.36
CA GLU A 89 7.90 -9.11 -7.95
C GLU A 89 8.37 -10.39 -7.24
N ARG A 90 9.69 -10.51 -7.00
CA ARG A 90 10.27 -11.64 -6.27
C ARG A 90 9.73 -11.76 -4.84
N LEU A 91 9.57 -10.64 -4.13
CA LEU A 91 8.99 -10.62 -2.79
C LEU A 91 7.53 -11.03 -2.78
N GLN A 92 6.75 -10.58 -3.78
CA GLN A 92 5.36 -10.97 -3.93
C GLN A 92 5.23 -12.48 -4.20
N LEU A 93 6.04 -13.02 -5.11
CA LEU A 93 6.10 -14.45 -5.39
C LEU A 93 6.54 -15.26 -4.18
N TYR A 94 7.53 -14.78 -3.43
CA TYR A 94 7.99 -15.41 -2.20
C TYR A 94 6.88 -15.47 -1.15
N TYR A 95 6.17 -14.36 -0.95
CA TYR A 95 5.05 -14.29 -0.02
C TYR A 95 3.92 -15.24 -0.44
N MET A 96 3.55 -15.27 -1.72
CA MET A 96 2.53 -16.18 -2.24
C MET A 96 2.92 -17.65 -2.06
N LYS A 97 4.19 -17.99 -2.30
CA LYS A 97 4.69 -19.37 -2.18
C LYS A 97 4.75 -19.83 -0.72
N ASN A 98 5.09 -18.94 0.21
CA ASN A 98 5.27 -19.26 1.63
C ASN A 98 4.13 -18.72 2.50
N TYR A 99 2.98 -18.46 1.90
CA TYR A 99 1.85 -17.83 2.58
C TYR A 99 1.43 -18.66 3.80
N SER A 100 1.51 -18.06 4.98
CA SER A 100 1.06 -18.64 6.23
C SER A 100 0.62 -17.53 7.18
N VAL A 101 -0.31 -17.84 8.09
CA VAL A 101 -0.78 -16.88 9.11
C VAL A 101 0.39 -16.40 9.99
N TRP A 102 1.39 -17.26 10.20
CA TRP A 102 2.61 -16.90 10.92
C TRP A 102 3.46 -15.87 10.19
N LEU A 103 3.57 -15.96 8.86
CA LEU A 103 4.29 -14.97 8.06
C LEU A 103 3.63 -13.59 8.16
N ASP A 104 2.29 -13.53 8.17
CA ASP A 104 1.55 -12.27 8.33
C ASP A 104 1.82 -11.63 9.69
N LEU A 105 1.79 -12.44 10.77
CA LEU A 105 2.12 -11.98 12.11
C LEU A 105 3.57 -11.49 12.21
N GLU A 106 4.52 -12.18 11.59
CA GLU A 106 5.91 -11.79 11.55
C GLU A 106 6.10 -10.43 10.84
N ILE A 107 5.46 -10.24 9.68
CA ILE A 107 5.51 -8.98 8.93
C ILE A 107 4.94 -7.83 9.78
N ILE A 108 3.82 -8.06 10.46
CA ILE A 108 3.20 -7.06 11.34
C ILE A 108 4.16 -6.73 12.49
N PHE A 109 4.73 -7.74 13.15
CA PHE A 109 5.64 -7.53 14.28
C PHE A 109 6.92 -6.79 13.88
N GLN A 110 7.55 -7.18 12.77
CA GLN A 110 8.69 -6.46 12.21
C GLN A 110 8.34 -5.01 11.87
N THR A 111 7.14 -4.76 11.34
CA THR A 111 6.69 -3.39 11.01
C THR A 111 6.53 -2.54 12.27
N VAL A 112 5.96 -3.12 13.33
CA VAL A 112 5.82 -2.45 14.63
C VAL A 112 7.18 -2.15 15.23
N LEU A 113 8.09 -3.12 15.27
CA LEU A 113 9.47 -2.94 15.75
C LEU A 113 10.22 -1.86 14.95
N HIS A 114 10.09 -1.88 13.62
CA HIS A 114 10.72 -0.90 12.76
C HIS A 114 10.18 0.52 13.00
N THR A 115 8.88 0.63 13.24
CA THR A 115 8.24 1.92 13.56
C THR A 115 8.63 2.43 14.95
N LEU A 116 8.81 1.55 15.94
CA LEU A 116 9.23 1.91 17.30
C LEU A 116 10.73 2.29 17.39
N LYS A 117 11.57 1.71 16.53
CA LYS A 117 13.03 1.96 16.54
C LYS A 117 13.42 3.29 15.88
N ARG A 118 12.47 3.96 15.21
CA ARG A 118 12.66 5.20 14.46
C ARG A 118 12.21 6.40 15.26
#